data_AF-A0A5J4TCQ1-F1
#
_entry.id   AF-A0A5J4TCQ1-F1
#
_cell.length_a   1.000
_cell.length_b   1.000
_cell.length_c   1.000
_cell.angle_alpha   90.00
_cell.angle_beta   90.00
_cell.angle_gamma   90.00
#
_symmetry.space_group_name_H-M   'P 1'
#
loop_
_entity.id
_entity.type
_entity.pdbx_description
1 polymer ?
#
loop_
_entity_poly.entity_id
_entity_poly.type
_entity_poly.pdbx_seq_one_letter_code
_entity_poly.pdbx_strand_id
1 'polypeptide(L)'
;LVFNSADVHAFSSLFGILSQISEDKDKDMKKKSIGLMAKKICAILSSQGITGPSSSDGVQELKRQNEEQKRQIEIKTRENEELQRKDEDKTIKISDIERNQQEMFRENEEQKRKDEEQSRKIAELERKDDDNKKKITELEKQFADSKQKPNTNIQQVSKLQSDEIPISITCPSGSYSKKESEFTYTSTQNEYKTFPINPAVQKGIYRCEFKANKVSNNLWFGIMKYGLAIPFGQHAHSSPYCKDSMFFHQNSNFGSLIRLVLYSRKAQRF
;
A
#
# COMPACT_ATOMS: atom_id res chain seq x y z
N LEU A 1 17.94 79.16 48.22
CA LEU A 1 16.70 78.94 47.44
C LEU A 1 16.07 77.65 47.93
N VAL A 2 14.84 77.70 48.42
CA VAL A 2 14.02 76.52 48.73
C VAL A 2 12.98 76.43 47.60
N PHE A 3 13.04 75.38 46.78
CA PHE A 3 12.07 75.19 45.69
C PHE A 3 10.83 74.49 46.26
N ASN A 4 9.76 75.25 46.49
CA ASN A 4 8.47 74.72 46.92
C ASN A 4 7.82 73.96 45.75
N SER A 5 7.77 72.62 45.85
CA SER A 5 6.87 71.69 45.14
C SER A 5 6.62 71.91 43.63
N ALA A 6 7.51 72.62 42.94
CA ALA A 6 7.46 72.76 41.49
C ALA A 6 8.02 71.48 40.87
N ASP A 7 7.21 70.89 40.00
CA ASP A 7 7.41 69.62 39.29
C ASP A 7 8.89 69.23 39.11
N VAL A 8 9.36 68.31 39.94
CA VAL A 8 10.74 67.77 39.91
C VAL A 8 11.07 67.17 38.53
N HIS A 9 10.06 66.72 37.78
CA HIS A 9 10.23 66.23 36.42
C HIS A 9 10.51 67.36 35.41
N ALA A 10 9.99 68.57 35.62
CA ALA A 10 10.26 69.71 34.74
C ALA A 10 11.75 70.14 34.77
N PHE A 11 12.39 70.03 35.94
CA PHE A 11 13.81 70.34 36.10
C PHE A 11 14.74 69.21 35.62
N SER A 12 14.23 67.98 35.49
CA SER A 12 15.01 66.85 34.99
C SER A 12 15.41 67.01 33.52
N SER A 13 14.50 67.54 32.69
CA SER A 13 14.79 67.88 31.28
C SER A 13 15.78 69.05 31.17
N LEU A 14 15.69 70.04 32.07
CA LEU A 14 16.61 71.16 32.12
C LEU A 14 18.03 70.73 32.52
N PHE A 15 18.16 69.76 33.43
CA PHE A 15 19.45 69.23 33.86
C PHE A 15 20.29 68.67 32.71
N GLY A 16 19.66 67.98 31.75
CA GLY A 16 20.35 67.45 30.57
C GLY A 16 20.94 68.55 29.68
N ILE A 17 20.17 69.62 29.44
CA ILE A 17 20.60 70.78 28.64
C ILE A 17 21.73 71.54 29.35
N LEU A 18 21.60 71.77 30.66
CA LEU A 18 22.62 72.45 31.46
C LEU A 18 23.92 71.65 31.52
N SER A 19 23.85 70.31 31.63
CA SER A 19 25.03 69.45 31.61
C SER A 19 25.78 69.56 30.29
N GLN A 20 25.08 69.56 29.16
CA GLN A 20 25.69 69.72 27.83
C GLN A 20 26.36 71.10 27.65
N ILE A 21 25.73 72.18 28.12
CA ILE A 21 26.30 73.54 28.11
C ILE A 21 27.53 73.63 29.04
N SER A 22 27.54 72.85 30.12
CA SER A 22 28.64 72.85 31.09
C SER A 22 29.91 72.17 30.58
N GLU A 23 29.77 71.23 29.63
CA GLU A 23 30.86 70.46 29.03
C GLU A 23 31.45 71.13 27.79
N ASP A 24 30.80 72.17 27.27
CA ASP A 24 31.20 72.88 26.07
C ASP A 24 32.55 73.61 26.28
N LYS A 25 33.55 73.31 25.43
CA LYS A 25 34.95 73.75 25.60
C LYS A 25 35.28 75.05 24.85
N ASP A 26 34.27 75.88 24.59
CA ASP A 26 34.43 77.09 23.78
C ASP A 26 35.35 78.13 24.47
N LYS A 27 36.14 78.85 23.66
CA LYS A 27 37.13 79.83 24.14
C LYS A 27 36.52 81.21 24.44
N ASP A 28 35.30 81.47 23.96
CA ASP A 28 34.59 82.72 24.24
C ASP A 28 34.33 82.90 25.75
N MET A 29 34.81 84.02 26.30
CA MET A 29 34.71 84.37 27.72
C MET A 29 33.25 84.48 28.18
N LYS A 30 32.32 84.91 27.32
CA LYS A 30 30.89 84.97 27.65
C LYS A 30 30.31 83.57 27.80
N LYS A 31 30.63 82.65 26.88
CA LYS A 31 30.21 81.25 26.94
C LYS A 31 30.82 80.49 28.11
N LYS A 32 32.07 80.78 28.48
CA LYS A 32 32.70 80.22 29.70
C LYS A 32 31.96 80.59 30.98
N SER A 33 31.52 81.85 31.10
CA SER A 33 30.73 82.31 32.25
C SER A 33 29.37 81.59 32.32
N ILE A 34 28.71 81.42 31.17
CA ILE A 34 27.46 80.65 31.05
C ILE A 34 27.68 79.19 31.44
N GLY A 35 28.75 78.55 30.96
CA GLY A 35 29.11 77.18 31.34
C GLY A 35 29.39 77.03 32.84
N LEU A 36 30.05 78.00 33.46
CA LEU A 36 30.31 77.98 34.91
C LEU A 36 29.02 78.14 35.74
N MET A 37 28.11 79.01 35.29
CA MET A 37 26.78 79.13 35.91
C MET A 37 25.97 77.83 35.74
N ALA A 38 26.00 77.21 34.56
CA ALA A 38 25.37 75.93 34.32
C ALA A 38 25.91 74.84 35.27
N LYS A 39 27.23 74.75 35.49
CA LYS A 39 27.85 73.83 36.47
C LYS A 39 27.33 74.05 37.89
N LYS A 40 27.24 75.31 38.33
CA LYS A 40 26.72 75.64 39.66
C LYS A 40 25.25 75.23 39.80
N ILE A 41 24.43 75.48 38.78
CA ILE A 41 23.03 75.08 38.78
C ILE A 41 22.91 73.54 38.80
N CYS A 42 23.68 72.82 37.99
CA CYS A 42 23.72 71.36 38.04
C CYS A 42 24.11 70.83 39.44
N ALA A 43 25.14 71.40 40.07
CA ALA A 43 25.56 70.99 41.42
C ALA A 43 24.46 71.20 42.47
N ILE A 44 23.72 72.31 42.38
CA ILE A 44 22.58 72.60 43.27
C ILE A 44 21.46 71.59 43.02
N LEU A 45 21.09 71.35 41.76
CA LEU A 45 20.05 70.38 41.40
C LEU A 45 20.41 68.96 41.88
N SER A 46 21.65 68.52 41.66
CA SER A 46 22.15 67.23 42.15
C SER A 46 22.13 67.13 43.69
N SER A 47 22.49 68.20 44.41
CA SER A 47 22.41 68.22 45.88
C SER A 47 20.98 68.08 46.43
N GLN A 48 19.98 68.37 45.61
CA GLN A 48 18.56 68.21 45.92
C GLN A 48 17.98 66.87 45.42
N GLY A 49 18.84 65.95 45.00
CA GLY A 49 18.44 64.64 44.46
C GLY A 49 17.91 64.68 43.02
N ILE A 50 17.96 65.85 42.36
CA ILE A 50 17.60 66.00 40.95
C ILE A 50 18.83 65.62 40.12
N THR A 51 19.00 64.33 39.88
CA THR A 51 19.98 63.80 38.94
C THR A 51 19.32 63.67 37.58
N GLY A 52 19.88 64.30 36.54
CA GLY A 52 19.40 64.04 35.19
C GLY A 52 19.66 62.59 34.79
N PRO A 53 18.95 62.08 33.76
CA PRO A 53 19.23 60.75 33.24
C PRO A 53 20.70 60.68 32.85
N SER A 54 21.48 59.85 33.54
CA SER A 54 22.84 59.51 33.11
C SER A 54 22.74 59.02 31.67
N SER A 55 23.30 59.77 30.72
CA SER A 55 23.25 59.42 29.29
C SER A 55 23.84 58.03 28.99
N SER A 56 24.59 57.46 29.94
CA SER A 56 25.17 56.13 29.88
C SER A 56 24.13 55.00 29.99
N ASP A 57 23.11 55.13 30.84
CA ASP A 57 22.19 54.01 31.15
C ASP A 57 21.19 53.76 30.01
N GLY A 58 20.64 54.84 29.42
CA GLY A 58 19.74 54.72 28.27
C GLY A 58 20.42 54.16 27.02
N VAL A 59 21.68 54.55 26.80
CA VAL A 59 22.48 54.05 25.66
C VAL A 59 22.83 52.57 25.84
N GLN A 60 23.15 52.14 27.06
CA GLN A 60 23.45 50.73 27.35
C GLN A 60 22.20 49.84 27.21
N GLU A 61 21.03 50.30 27.64
CA GLU A 61 19.77 49.58 27.46
C GLU A 61 19.36 49.47 25.99
N LEU A 62 19.49 50.55 25.21
CA LEU A 62 19.25 50.52 23.76
C LEU A 62 20.18 49.53 23.05
N LYS A 63 21.44 49.44 23.48
CA LYS A 63 22.39 48.46 22.95
C LYS A 63 21.94 47.02 23.24
N ARG A 64 21.49 46.75 24.46
CA ARG A 64 20.94 45.44 24.86
C ARG A 64 19.71 45.06 24.04
N GLN A 65 18.81 46.02 23.81
CA GLN A 65 17.61 45.82 22.98
C GLN A 65 17.95 45.55 21.52
N ASN A 66 18.92 46.25 20.95
CA ASN A 66 19.38 46.00 19.58
C ASN A 66 20.01 44.61 19.42
N GLU A 67 20.80 44.15 20.40
CA GLU A 67 21.36 42.80 20.39
C GLU A 67 20.27 41.73 20.49
N GLU A 68 19.25 41.96 21.30
CA GLU A 68 18.09 41.07 21.41
C GLU A 68 17.26 41.03 20.13
N GLN A 69 16.97 42.19 19.53
CA GLN A 69 16.29 42.25 18.23
C GLN A 69 17.07 41.52 17.14
N LYS A 70 18.41 41.64 17.13
CA LYS A 70 19.27 40.93 16.18
C LYS A 70 19.15 39.41 16.34
N ARG A 71 19.11 38.91 17.58
CA ARG A 71 18.88 37.47 17.86
C ARG A 71 17.50 37.01 17.36
N GLN A 72 16.46 37.80 17.60
CA GLN A 72 15.10 37.46 17.15
C GLN A 72 14.97 37.44 15.62
N ILE A 73 15.63 38.38 14.93
CA ILE A 73 15.68 38.40 13.46
C ILE A 73 16.35 37.12 12.96
N GLU A 74 17.49 36.73 13.52
CA GLU A 74 18.21 35.52 13.11
C GLU A 74 17.38 34.25 13.31
N ILE A 75 16.65 34.14 14.43
CA ILE A 75 15.75 33.01 14.68
C ILE A 75 14.63 32.96 13.63
N LYS A 76 13.95 34.09 13.38
CA LYS A 76 12.89 34.18 12.37
C LYS A 76 13.40 33.85 10.97
N THR A 77 14.63 34.26 10.63
CA THR A 77 15.26 33.91 9.36
C THR A 77 15.41 32.39 9.23
N ARG A 78 15.91 31.70 10.27
CA ARG A 78 16.05 30.24 10.26
C ARG A 78 14.69 29.52 10.19
N GLU A 79 13.69 30.01 10.90
CA GLU A 79 12.32 29.47 10.86
C GLU A 79 11.72 29.59 9.44
N ASN A 80 11.92 30.74 8.78
CA ASN A 80 11.47 30.94 7.41
C ASN A 80 12.18 30.03 6.42
N GLU A 81 13.49 29.83 6.55
CA GLU A 81 14.24 28.89 5.72
C GLU A 81 13.74 27.44 5.90
N GLU A 82 13.39 27.05 7.13
CA GLU A 82 12.82 25.73 7.39
C GLU A 82 11.42 25.56 6.80
N LEU A 83 10.58 26.59 6.90
CA LEU A 83 9.27 26.61 6.25
C LEU A 83 9.39 26.50 4.73
N GLN A 84 10.33 27.23 4.13
CA GLN A 84 10.60 27.16 2.70
C GLN A 84 11.01 25.74 2.27
N ARG A 85 11.92 25.09 3.00
CA ARG A 85 12.30 23.70 2.73
C ARG A 85 11.11 22.73 2.83
N LYS A 86 10.23 22.94 3.82
CA LYS A 86 9.01 22.12 3.98
C LYS A 86 8.03 22.32 2.83
N ASP A 87 7.91 23.54 2.30
CA ASP A 87 7.02 23.81 1.18
C ASP A 87 7.59 23.27 -0.13
N GLU A 88 8.91 23.33 -0.34
CA GLU A 88 9.58 22.67 -1.47
C GLU A 88 9.35 21.14 -1.45
N ASP A 89 9.49 20.48 -0.30
CA ASP A 89 9.21 19.04 -0.14
C ASP A 89 7.74 18.71 -0.43
N LYS A 90 6.79 19.54 0.01
CA LYS A 90 5.37 19.37 -0.33
C LYS A 90 5.13 19.52 -1.82
N THR A 91 5.74 20.49 -2.49
CA THR A 91 5.61 20.68 -3.93
C THR A 91 6.07 19.45 -4.71
N ILE A 92 7.20 18.85 -4.31
CA ILE A 92 7.70 17.60 -4.91
C ILE A 92 6.68 16.47 -4.72
N LYS A 93 6.17 16.28 -3.50
CA LYS A 93 5.17 15.25 -3.20
C LYS A 93 3.88 15.42 -4.00
N ILE A 94 3.42 16.65 -4.18
CA ILE A 94 2.24 16.96 -5.00
C ILE A 94 2.50 16.55 -6.46
N SER A 95 3.66 16.91 -7.02
CA SER A 95 4.01 16.55 -8.39
C SER A 95 4.08 15.03 -8.62
N ASP A 96 4.62 14.28 -7.64
CA ASP A 96 4.64 12.81 -7.72
C ASP A 96 3.24 12.19 -7.66
N ILE A 97 2.36 12.73 -6.82
CA ILE A 97 0.97 12.28 -6.73
C ILE A 97 0.24 12.54 -8.07
N GLU A 98 0.43 13.71 -8.67
CA GLU A 98 -0.17 14.05 -9.96
C GLU A 98 0.33 13.11 -11.07
N ARG A 99 1.63 12.80 -11.10
CA ARG A 99 2.22 11.85 -12.06
C ARG A 99 1.59 10.47 -11.91
N ASN A 100 1.47 9.97 -10.67
CA ASN A 100 0.86 8.66 -10.42
C ASN A 100 -0.62 8.62 -10.78
N GLN A 101 -1.37 9.70 -10.53
CA GLN A 101 -2.77 9.81 -10.95
C GLN A 101 -2.92 9.76 -12.48
N GLN A 102 -2.02 10.43 -13.19
CA GLN A 102 -2.01 10.40 -14.66
C GLN A 102 -1.69 8.99 -15.19
N GLU A 103 -0.78 8.27 -14.55
CA GLU A 103 -0.44 6.89 -14.91
C GLU A 103 -1.62 5.95 -14.68
N MET A 104 -2.28 6.01 -13.52
CA MET A 104 -3.49 5.21 -13.26
C MET A 104 -4.62 5.51 -14.25
N PHE A 105 -4.77 6.77 -14.69
CA PHE A 105 -5.76 7.11 -15.72
C PHE A 105 -5.46 6.42 -17.06
N ARG A 106 -4.18 6.37 -17.47
CA ARG A 106 -3.76 5.69 -18.70
C ARG A 106 -3.99 4.18 -18.62
N GLU A 107 -3.67 3.57 -17.48
CA GLU A 107 -3.89 2.13 -17.24
C GLU A 107 -5.38 1.78 -17.32
N ASN A 108 -6.25 2.59 -16.72
CA ASN A 108 -7.70 2.40 -16.79
C ASN A 108 -8.25 2.47 -18.23
N GLU A 109 -7.78 3.43 -19.03
CA GLU A 109 -8.17 3.53 -20.44
C GLU A 109 -7.63 2.36 -21.28
N GLU A 110 -6.45 1.83 -20.97
CA GLU A 110 -5.96 0.61 -21.59
C GLU A 110 -6.79 -0.62 -21.21
N GLN A 111 -7.14 -0.75 -19.93
CA GLN A 111 -7.98 -1.86 -19.46
C GLN A 111 -9.36 -1.83 -20.13
N LYS A 112 -9.98 -0.66 -20.23
CA LYS A 112 -11.25 -0.47 -20.93
C LYS A 112 -11.17 -0.92 -22.40
N ARG A 113 -10.10 -0.58 -23.11
CA ARG A 113 -9.89 -1.04 -24.50
C ARG A 113 -9.76 -2.56 -24.58
N LYS A 114 -9.06 -3.20 -23.64
CA LYS A 114 -8.95 -4.67 -23.57
C LYS A 114 -10.30 -5.33 -23.31
N ASP A 115 -11.10 -4.76 -22.41
CA ASP A 115 -12.43 -5.28 -22.08
C ASP A 115 -13.38 -5.16 -23.28
N GLU A 116 -13.32 -4.04 -24.03
CA GLU A 116 -14.08 -3.87 -25.27
C GLU A 116 -13.66 -4.89 -26.35
N GLU A 117 -12.37 -5.16 -26.49
CA GLU A 117 -11.87 -6.17 -27.43
C GLU A 117 -12.31 -7.58 -27.04
N GLN A 118 -12.23 -7.93 -25.75
CA GLN A 118 -12.71 -9.21 -25.23
C GLN A 118 -14.21 -9.38 -25.45
N SER A 119 -15.00 -8.35 -25.21
CA SER A 119 -16.46 -8.35 -25.46
C SER A 119 -16.77 -8.63 -26.93
N ARG A 120 -16.02 -8.03 -27.87
CA ARG A 120 -16.17 -8.34 -29.31
C ARG A 120 -15.83 -9.79 -29.65
N LYS A 121 -14.77 -10.35 -29.06
CA LYS A 121 -14.38 -11.76 -29.26
C LYS A 121 -15.45 -12.72 -28.74
N ILE A 122 -16.05 -12.42 -27.58
CA ILE A 122 -17.15 -13.22 -27.03
C ILE A 122 -18.35 -13.22 -28.00
N ALA A 123 -18.77 -12.04 -28.47
CA ALA A 123 -19.89 -11.93 -29.41
C ALA A 123 -19.62 -12.61 -30.78
N GLU A 124 -18.35 -12.73 -31.19
CA GLU A 124 -17.99 -13.52 -32.38
C GLU A 124 -18.09 -15.03 -32.12
N LEU A 125 -17.63 -15.50 -30.96
CA LEU A 125 -17.72 -16.91 -30.57
C LEU A 125 -19.17 -17.36 -30.42
N GLU A 126 -20.04 -16.56 -29.82
CA GLU A 126 -21.48 -16.84 -29.71
C GLU A 126 -22.14 -17.02 -31.07
N ARG A 127 -21.84 -16.13 -32.04
CA ARG A 127 -22.34 -16.27 -33.42
C ARG A 127 -21.87 -17.56 -34.08
N LYS A 128 -20.60 -17.95 -33.88
CA LYS A 128 -20.07 -19.21 -34.42
C LYS A 128 -20.72 -20.42 -33.77
N ASP A 129 -21.02 -20.36 -32.48
CA ASP A 129 -21.69 -21.45 -31.76
C ASP A 129 -23.13 -21.64 -32.25
N ASP A 130 -23.86 -20.55 -32.48
CA ASP A 130 -25.20 -20.57 -33.07
C ASP A 130 -25.20 -21.18 -34.49
N ASP A 131 -24.24 -20.80 -35.33
CA ASP A 131 -24.10 -21.36 -36.67
C ASP A 131 -23.74 -22.85 -36.65
N ASN A 132 -22.85 -23.25 -35.73
CA ASN A 132 -22.49 -24.65 -35.53
C ASN A 132 -23.69 -25.47 -35.03
N LYS A 133 -24.48 -24.92 -34.11
CA LYS A 133 -25.69 -25.56 -33.60
C LYS A 133 -26.71 -25.82 -34.72
N LYS A 134 -26.92 -24.86 -35.62
CA LYS A 134 -27.79 -25.06 -36.81
C LYS A 134 -27.26 -26.18 -37.71
N LYS A 135 -25.95 -26.21 -37.99
CA LYS A 135 -25.33 -27.29 -38.79
C LYS A 135 -25.48 -28.66 -38.15
N ILE A 136 -25.32 -28.75 -36.82
CA ILE A 136 -25.53 -30.00 -36.08
C ILE A 136 -26.98 -30.47 -36.26
N THR A 137 -27.96 -29.60 -36.06
CA THR A 137 -29.38 -29.94 -36.24
C THR A 137 -29.70 -30.39 -37.67
N GLU A 138 -29.09 -29.75 -38.68
CA GLU A 138 -29.26 -30.15 -40.08
C GLU A 138 -28.65 -31.53 -40.38
N LEU A 139 -27.44 -31.80 -39.88
CA LEU A 139 -26.80 -33.11 -40.02
C LEU A 139 -27.62 -34.21 -39.31
N GLU A 140 -28.10 -33.95 -38.10
CA GLU A 140 -28.97 -34.90 -37.37
C GLU A 140 -30.23 -35.25 -38.16
N LYS A 141 -30.86 -34.26 -38.82
CA LYS A 141 -32.00 -34.49 -39.71
C LYS A 141 -31.63 -35.37 -40.90
N GLN A 142 -30.52 -35.07 -41.59
CA GLN A 142 -30.03 -35.91 -42.70
C GLN A 142 -29.74 -37.35 -42.26
N PHE A 143 -29.18 -37.53 -41.06
CA PHE A 143 -28.94 -38.85 -40.47
C PHE A 143 -30.25 -39.61 -40.17
N ALA A 144 -31.28 -38.92 -39.69
CA ALA A 144 -32.60 -39.52 -39.45
C ALA A 144 -33.27 -39.98 -40.76
N ASP A 145 -33.21 -39.15 -41.79
CA ASP A 145 -33.77 -39.45 -43.11
C ASP A 145 -33.02 -40.62 -43.80
N SER A 146 -31.70 -40.75 -43.60
CA SER A 146 -30.89 -41.83 -44.16
C SER A 146 -31.17 -43.21 -43.52
N LYS A 147 -31.65 -43.23 -42.26
CA LYS A 147 -32.05 -44.47 -41.57
C LYS A 147 -33.40 -45.04 -42.04
N GLN A 148 -34.19 -44.29 -42.81
CA GLN A 148 -35.49 -44.75 -43.33
C GLN A 148 -35.40 -45.57 -44.63
N LYS A 149 -34.21 -45.75 -45.22
CA LYS A 149 -34.00 -46.80 -46.23
C LYS A 149 -33.66 -48.11 -45.51
N PRO A 150 -34.47 -49.18 -45.65
CA PRO A 150 -34.15 -50.46 -45.04
C PRO A 150 -32.97 -51.05 -45.77
N ASN A 151 -31.77 -50.96 -45.18
CA ASN A 151 -30.69 -51.85 -45.53
C ASN A 151 -30.41 -52.75 -44.34
N THR A 152 -30.82 -54.00 -44.51
CA THR A 152 -30.82 -55.07 -43.52
C THR A 152 -29.38 -55.55 -43.27
N ASN A 153 -28.59 -54.76 -42.55
CA ASN A 153 -27.41 -55.26 -41.84
C ASN A 153 -26.84 -54.17 -40.94
N ILE A 154 -26.23 -54.57 -39.83
CA ILE A 154 -25.57 -53.73 -38.82
C ILE A 154 -26.52 -53.23 -37.71
N GLN A 155 -27.11 -54.19 -37.01
CA GLN A 155 -27.50 -54.03 -35.61
C GLN A 155 -26.33 -54.48 -34.72
N GLN A 156 -25.18 -53.79 -34.76
CA GLN A 156 -24.07 -54.16 -33.87
C GLN A 156 -23.00 -53.10 -33.62
N VAL A 157 -23.32 -51.80 -33.46
CA VAL A 157 -22.31 -50.84 -32.96
C VAL A 157 -22.95 -49.75 -32.09
N SER A 158 -23.20 -50.05 -30.81
CA SER A 158 -23.30 -49.03 -29.76
C SER A 158 -23.37 -49.64 -28.36
N LYS A 159 -22.47 -50.58 -28.07
CA LYS A 159 -22.05 -50.87 -26.70
C LYS A 159 -20.55 -50.62 -26.63
N LEU A 160 -20.15 -49.36 -26.75
CA LEU A 160 -18.83 -48.97 -26.25
C LEU A 160 -18.89 -49.25 -24.75
N GLN A 161 -18.25 -50.33 -24.33
CA GLN A 161 -17.94 -50.55 -22.94
C GLN A 161 -17.05 -49.37 -22.54
N SER A 162 -17.58 -48.49 -21.69
CA SER A 162 -16.73 -47.46 -21.09
C SER A 162 -15.72 -48.21 -20.22
N ASP A 163 -14.44 -48.16 -20.58
CA ASP A 163 -13.31 -48.68 -19.78
C ASP A 163 -13.08 -47.85 -18.50
N GLU A 164 -14.14 -47.23 -17.97
CA GLU A 164 -14.14 -46.47 -16.73
C GLU A 164 -13.97 -47.42 -15.54
N ILE A 165 -12.93 -47.16 -14.77
CA ILE A 165 -12.62 -47.92 -13.57
C ILE A 165 -13.39 -47.29 -12.42
N PRO A 166 -14.25 -48.06 -11.72
CA PRO A 166 -14.98 -47.53 -10.57
C PRO A 166 -13.99 -47.08 -9.50
N ILE A 167 -14.12 -45.83 -9.07
CA ILE A 167 -13.30 -45.25 -7.99
C ILE A 167 -14.11 -45.07 -6.70
N SER A 168 -13.41 -45.08 -5.58
CA SER A 168 -13.94 -44.68 -4.27
C SER A 168 -12.94 -43.79 -3.54
N ILE A 169 -13.42 -42.91 -2.67
CA ILE A 169 -12.59 -42.03 -1.86
C ILE A 169 -12.72 -42.49 -0.41
N THR A 170 -11.63 -42.98 0.18
CA THR A 170 -11.59 -43.35 1.60
C THR A 170 -11.03 -42.19 2.39
N CYS A 171 -11.88 -41.53 3.17
CA CYS A 171 -11.46 -40.46 4.08
C CYS A 171 -11.70 -40.87 5.53
N PRO A 172 -10.73 -40.59 6.42
CA PRO A 172 -10.99 -40.68 7.85
C PRO A 172 -12.04 -39.64 8.25
N SER A 173 -12.77 -39.88 9.34
CA SER A 173 -13.63 -38.86 9.94
C SER A 173 -12.82 -37.60 10.23
N GLY A 174 -13.36 -36.42 9.91
CA GLY A 174 -12.69 -35.16 10.17
C GLY A 174 -13.47 -33.94 9.69
N SER A 175 -12.77 -32.85 9.41
CA SER A 175 -13.34 -31.51 9.17
C SER A 175 -13.88 -31.31 7.73
N TYR A 176 -14.76 -32.19 7.28
CA TYR A 176 -15.48 -32.03 6.02
C TYR A 176 -16.92 -32.54 6.13
N SER A 177 -17.80 -32.04 5.27
CA SER A 177 -19.11 -32.61 5.01
C SER A 177 -19.12 -33.28 3.63
N LYS A 178 -19.80 -34.42 3.53
CA LYS A 178 -20.06 -35.13 2.27
C LYS A 178 -21.56 -35.14 2.05
N LYS A 179 -22.02 -34.73 0.87
CA LYS A 179 -23.42 -34.91 0.49
C LYS A 179 -23.68 -36.37 0.17
N GLU A 180 -24.77 -36.90 0.70
CA GLU A 180 -25.21 -38.27 0.39
C GLU A 180 -25.42 -38.40 -1.13
N SER A 181 -24.93 -39.50 -1.71
CA SER A 181 -25.01 -39.78 -3.15
C SER A 181 -24.17 -38.90 -4.10
N GLU A 182 -23.30 -38.02 -3.60
CA GLU A 182 -22.37 -37.25 -4.43
C GLU A 182 -20.88 -37.51 -4.07
N PHE A 183 -19.99 -37.36 -5.06
CA PHE A 183 -18.54 -37.28 -4.85
C PHE A 183 -18.07 -35.87 -4.44
N THR A 184 -18.98 -35.06 -3.87
CA THR A 184 -18.71 -33.68 -3.46
C THR A 184 -18.33 -33.65 -1.98
N TYR A 185 -17.09 -33.22 -1.69
CA TYR A 185 -16.58 -33.02 -0.35
C TYR A 185 -16.41 -31.52 -0.09
N THR A 186 -16.96 -31.03 1.02
CA THR A 186 -16.86 -29.62 1.41
C THR A 186 -16.06 -29.50 2.69
N SER A 187 -14.94 -28.78 2.64
CA SER A 187 -14.12 -28.49 3.81
C SER A 187 -14.90 -27.63 4.81
N THR A 188 -14.89 -27.99 6.09
CA THR A 188 -15.50 -27.18 7.17
C THR A 188 -14.48 -26.37 7.98
N GLN A 189 -13.18 -26.63 7.79
CA GLN A 189 -12.08 -25.91 8.43
C GLN A 189 -10.97 -25.54 7.44
N ASN A 190 -10.22 -24.48 7.75
CA ASN A 190 -9.07 -24.03 6.95
C ASN A 190 -7.81 -24.82 7.32
N GLU A 191 -7.65 -26.01 6.75
CA GLU A 191 -6.48 -26.87 6.96
C GLU A 191 -6.25 -27.76 5.73
N TYR A 192 -5.03 -28.32 5.63
CA TYR A 192 -4.70 -29.28 4.58
C TYR A 192 -5.52 -30.56 4.73
N LYS A 193 -6.05 -31.05 3.61
CA LYS A 193 -6.83 -32.27 3.52
C LYS A 193 -6.30 -33.15 2.41
N THR A 194 -6.11 -34.42 2.73
CA THR A 194 -5.68 -35.44 1.78
C THR A 194 -6.83 -36.43 1.57
N PHE A 195 -7.22 -36.65 0.32
CA PHE A 195 -8.31 -37.55 -0.07
C PHE A 195 -7.76 -38.71 -0.91
N PRO A 196 -7.41 -39.85 -0.30
CA PRO A 196 -6.97 -41.04 -1.04
C PRO A 196 -8.06 -41.58 -1.96
N ILE A 197 -7.70 -41.89 -3.20
CA ILE A 197 -8.58 -42.51 -4.20
C ILE A 197 -8.20 -43.99 -4.35
N ASN A 198 -9.20 -44.87 -4.28
CA ASN A 198 -9.11 -46.30 -4.55
C ASN A 198 -9.85 -46.65 -5.84
N PRO A 199 -9.49 -47.74 -6.55
CA PRO A 199 -8.42 -48.68 -6.20
C PRO A 199 -7.04 -48.06 -6.41
N ALA A 200 -6.05 -48.58 -5.69
CA ALA A 200 -4.66 -48.18 -5.88
C ALA A 200 -4.21 -48.51 -7.31
N VAL A 201 -3.61 -47.53 -7.97
CA VAL A 201 -3.05 -47.73 -9.31
C VAL A 201 -1.78 -48.58 -9.20
N GLN A 202 -1.81 -49.81 -9.73
CA GLN A 202 -0.68 -50.74 -9.64
C GLN A 202 0.21 -50.75 -10.89
N LYS A 203 -0.39 -50.77 -12.10
CA LYS A 203 0.33 -50.85 -13.39
C LYS A 203 -0.50 -50.24 -14.51
N GLY A 204 0.13 -49.49 -15.41
CA GLY A 204 -0.52 -48.94 -16.59
C GLY A 204 -0.47 -47.42 -16.68
N ILE A 205 -1.24 -46.88 -17.62
CA ILE A 205 -1.45 -45.45 -17.80
C ILE A 205 -2.91 -45.14 -17.50
N TYR A 206 -3.14 -44.24 -16.56
CA TYR A 206 -4.49 -43.88 -16.13
C TYR A 206 -4.70 -42.39 -16.31
N ARG A 207 -5.89 -42.03 -16.78
CA ARG A 207 -6.36 -40.65 -16.82
C ARG A 207 -7.27 -40.43 -15.64
N CYS A 208 -6.88 -39.52 -14.76
CA CYS A 208 -7.73 -39.06 -13.67
C CYS A 208 -8.18 -37.63 -13.97
N GLU A 209 -9.48 -37.40 -13.88
CA GLU A 209 -10.08 -36.08 -14.00
C GLU A 209 -10.79 -35.73 -12.71
N PHE A 210 -10.55 -34.53 -12.21
CA PHE A 210 -11.27 -33.99 -11.06
C PHE A 210 -11.54 -32.51 -11.26
N LYS A 211 -12.61 -32.03 -10.61
CA LYS A 211 -13.04 -30.64 -10.65
C LYS A 211 -13.00 -30.07 -9.24
N ALA A 212 -12.31 -28.95 -9.08
CA ALA A 212 -12.24 -28.24 -7.82
C ALA A 212 -13.08 -26.95 -7.92
N ASN A 213 -14.24 -26.93 -7.24
CA ASN A 213 -15.24 -25.86 -7.40
C ASN A 213 -14.83 -24.55 -6.72
N LYS A 214 -14.32 -24.63 -5.49
CA LYS A 214 -13.83 -23.51 -4.70
C LYS A 214 -12.45 -23.89 -4.17
N VAL A 215 -11.42 -23.26 -4.70
CA VAL A 215 -10.04 -23.47 -4.25
C VAL A 215 -9.46 -22.12 -3.86
N SER A 216 -8.89 -22.04 -2.66
CA SER A 216 -7.92 -20.98 -2.36
C SER A 216 -6.70 -21.13 -3.28
N ASN A 217 -5.84 -20.11 -3.36
CA ASN A 217 -4.76 -19.99 -4.37
C ASN A 217 -3.73 -21.15 -4.45
N ASN A 218 -3.90 -22.22 -3.67
CA ASN A 218 -2.97 -23.33 -3.50
C ASN A 218 -3.69 -24.69 -3.67
N LEU A 219 -3.94 -25.13 -4.91
CA LEU A 219 -4.37 -26.50 -5.19
C LEU A 219 -3.17 -27.41 -5.41
N TRP A 220 -3.12 -28.49 -4.65
CA TRP A 220 -2.06 -29.50 -4.70
C TRP A 220 -2.70 -30.83 -5.07
N PHE A 221 -2.18 -31.49 -6.10
CA PHE A 221 -2.63 -32.82 -6.51
C PHE A 221 -1.42 -33.68 -6.86
N GLY A 222 -1.52 -34.99 -6.72
CA GLY A 222 -0.34 -35.84 -6.82
C GLY A 222 -0.61 -37.32 -6.69
N ILE A 223 0.46 -38.09 -6.66
CA ILE A 223 0.50 -39.52 -6.39
C ILE A 223 1.18 -39.73 -5.04
N MET A 224 0.62 -40.59 -4.22
CA MET A 224 1.23 -41.04 -2.97
C MET A 224 1.38 -42.57 -2.99
N LYS A 225 2.39 -43.07 -2.28
CA LYS A 225 2.59 -44.51 -2.11
C LYS A 225 1.36 -45.14 -1.47
N TYR A 226 0.96 -46.31 -1.97
CA TYR A 226 -0.18 -47.04 -1.41
C TYR A 226 0.00 -47.32 0.08
N GLY A 227 -1.07 -47.12 0.86
CA GLY A 227 -1.09 -47.28 2.31
C GLY A 227 -0.48 -46.12 3.10
N LEU A 228 0.10 -45.11 2.43
CA LEU A 228 0.48 -43.88 3.10
C LEU A 228 -0.79 -43.16 3.59
N ALA A 229 -0.81 -42.75 4.85
CA ALA A 229 -1.90 -41.94 5.41
C ALA A 229 -1.33 -40.61 5.87
N ILE A 230 -1.88 -39.51 5.35
CA ILE A 230 -1.49 -38.15 5.72
C ILE A 230 -2.64 -37.56 6.55
N PRO A 231 -2.45 -37.31 7.86
CA PRO A 231 -3.47 -36.70 8.71
C PRO A 231 -3.89 -35.32 8.20
N PHE A 232 -5.13 -34.91 8.53
CA PHE A 232 -5.55 -33.52 8.31
C PHE A 232 -4.65 -32.55 9.08
N GLY A 233 -4.46 -31.36 8.51
CA GLY A 233 -3.50 -30.36 8.99
C GLY A 233 -2.07 -30.58 8.50
N GLN A 234 -1.74 -31.77 7.96
CA GLN A 234 -0.46 -32.06 7.31
C GLN A 234 -0.63 -32.20 5.79
N HIS A 235 0.48 -32.11 5.04
CA HIS A 235 0.45 -32.13 3.57
C HIS A 235 1.56 -32.99 2.97
N ALA A 236 1.36 -33.46 1.74
CA ALA A 236 2.27 -34.40 1.08
C ALA A 236 3.71 -33.89 0.88
N HIS A 237 3.93 -32.58 0.97
CA HIS A 237 5.25 -31.95 0.86
C HIS A 237 5.99 -31.82 2.20
N SER A 238 5.32 -32.01 3.33
CA SER A 238 6.00 -31.99 4.62
C SER A 238 6.75 -33.30 4.87
N SER A 239 7.86 -33.23 5.59
CA SER A 239 8.47 -34.43 6.19
C SER A 239 7.49 -35.05 7.20
N PRO A 240 7.31 -36.38 7.25
CA PRO A 240 8.06 -37.41 6.53
C PRO A 240 7.46 -37.87 5.20
N TYR A 241 6.36 -37.27 4.71
CA TYR A 241 5.57 -37.79 3.59
C TYR A 241 6.15 -37.46 2.21
N CYS A 242 6.96 -36.40 2.11
CA CYS A 242 7.51 -35.93 0.84
C CYS A 242 8.36 -36.98 0.12
N LYS A 243 8.96 -37.93 0.85
CA LYS A 243 9.77 -39.02 0.26
C LYS A 243 8.92 -40.10 -0.44
N ASP A 244 7.65 -40.24 -0.06
CA ASP A 244 6.72 -41.26 -0.55
C ASP A 244 5.57 -40.62 -1.36
N SER A 245 5.72 -39.34 -1.75
CA SER A 245 4.71 -38.57 -2.48
C SER A 245 5.34 -37.78 -3.63
N MET A 246 4.62 -37.67 -4.74
CA MET A 246 4.92 -36.76 -5.85
C MET A 246 3.70 -35.88 -6.07
N PHE A 247 3.87 -34.57 -6.03
CA PHE A 247 2.76 -33.63 -6.15
C PHE A 247 3.08 -32.53 -7.17
N PHE A 248 2.03 -31.92 -7.68
CA PHE A 248 2.04 -30.83 -8.63
C PHE A 248 1.28 -29.67 -8.01
N HIS A 249 1.83 -28.48 -8.19
CA HIS A 249 1.23 -27.24 -7.72
C HIS A 249 0.62 -26.50 -8.90
N GLN A 250 -0.65 -26.10 -8.77
CA GLN A 250 -1.28 -25.23 -9.75
C GLN A 250 -1.59 -23.87 -9.12
N ASN A 251 -0.92 -22.83 -9.61
CA ASN A 251 -1.28 -21.44 -9.39
C ASN A 251 -2.47 -21.11 -10.29
N SER A 252 -3.70 -21.44 -9.89
CA SER A 252 -4.90 -21.08 -10.66
C SER A 252 -5.85 -20.21 -9.86
N ASN A 253 -6.16 -19.04 -10.39
CA ASN A 253 -7.34 -18.27 -10.03
C ASN A 253 -8.56 -18.87 -10.77
N PHE A 254 -9.49 -19.45 -9.99
CA PHE A 254 -10.82 -19.95 -10.36
C PHE A 254 -10.93 -21.13 -11.36
N GLY A 255 -11.82 -22.09 -11.00
CA GLY A 255 -12.56 -22.96 -11.93
C GLY A 255 -11.76 -23.82 -12.92
N SER A 256 -10.71 -24.50 -12.48
CA SER A 256 -9.88 -25.33 -13.39
C SER A 256 -10.32 -26.80 -13.42
N LEU A 257 -10.51 -27.35 -14.63
CA LEU A 257 -10.54 -28.80 -14.86
C LEU A 257 -9.10 -29.29 -15.00
N ILE A 258 -8.69 -30.22 -14.14
CA ILE A 258 -7.32 -30.76 -14.15
C ILE A 258 -7.35 -32.15 -14.76
N ARG A 259 -6.54 -32.34 -15.80
CA ARG A 259 -6.32 -33.63 -16.45
C ARG A 259 -4.94 -34.15 -16.09
N LEU A 260 -4.89 -35.27 -15.39
CA LEU A 260 -3.63 -35.92 -15.03
C LEU A 260 -3.51 -37.24 -15.78
N VAL A 261 -2.39 -37.41 -16.48
CA VAL A 261 -1.99 -38.69 -17.10
C VAL A 261 -0.90 -39.30 -16.23
N LEU A 262 -1.23 -40.40 -15.56
CA LEU A 262 -0.35 -41.13 -14.66
C LEU A 262 0.40 -42.20 -15.43
N TYR A 263 1.73 -42.23 -15.36
CA TYR A 263 2.56 -43.29 -15.95
C TYR A 263 3.16 -44.17 -14.85
N SER A 264 2.81 -45.45 -14.81
CA SER A 264 3.51 -46.43 -13.98
C SER A 264 4.51 -47.22 -14.84
N ARG A 265 5.79 -46.82 -14.86
CA ARG A 265 6.86 -47.65 -15.45
C ARG A 265 7.14 -48.84 -14.53
N LYS A 266 7.27 -50.04 -15.11
CA LYS A 266 8.00 -51.14 -14.45
C LYS A 266 9.40 -50.61 -14.14
N ALA A 267 9.77 -50.53 -12.87
CA ALA A 267 11.17 -50.45 -12.49
C ALA A 267 11.84 -51.76 -12.98
N GLN A 268 12.48 -51.71 -14.14
CA GLN A 268 13.55 -52.67 -14.44
C GLN A 268 14.67 -52.32 -13.47
N ARG A 269 14.78 -53.11 -12.39
CA ARG A 269 16.02 -53.18 -11.62
C ARG A 269 17.10 -53.69 -12.59
N PHE A 270 18.13 -52.87 -12.79
CA PHE A 270 19.44 -53.37 -13.17
C PHE A 270 20.10 -53.94 -11.91
#